data_AF-A0A8J5KZY5-F1
#
_entry.id   AF-A0A8J5KZY5-F1
#
_cell.length_a   1.000
_cell.length_b   1.000
_cell.length_c   1.000
_cell.angle_alpha   90.00
_cell.angle_beta   90.00
_cell.angle_gamma   90.00
#
_symmetry.space_group_name_H-M   'P 1'
#
loop_
_entity.id
_entity.type
_entity.pdbx_description
1 polymer ?
#
loop_
_entity_poly.entity_id
_entity_poly.type
_entity_poly.pdbx_seq_one_letter_code
_entity_poly.pdbx_strand_id
1 'polypeptide(L)'
;MAADKSKKAKVAELGAEGEPETVDGELVLSIEKLQEIQEELEKINEEASEKVFEVEQKYNEVRRPVYVKRGDIIKNIPDFWLTAFLSHPALGDLLSEKDQEVFKFMQSIEVEDFKDVKMGYSITFNFTENPYFEDTKLTKSYAFADEGTTNISGTKIRWKQGMDLLANGNVQETKGSKRPFVEER
;
A
#
# COMPACT_ATOMS: atom_id res chain seq x y z
N MET A 1 -61.71 -47.56 27.08
CA MET A 1 -61.13 -48.77 27.71
C MET A 1 -59.76 -48.37 28.25
N ALA A 2 -59.67 -48.10 29.55
CA ALA A 2 -59.01 -48.98 30.56
C ALA A 2 -57.52 -49.20 30.21
N ALA A 3 -56.58 -48.47 30.82
CA ALA A 3 -55.89 -48.76 32.11
C ALA A 3 -55.14 -50.13 32.04
N ASP A 4 -53.86 -50.28 32.40
CA ASP A 4 -53.36 -49.97 33.74
C ASP A 4 -51.81 -50.06 33.90
N LYS A 5 -51.29 -49.20 34.80
CA LYS A 5 -50.17 -49.29 35.78
C LYS A 5 -48.77 -49.79 35.36
N SER A 6 -47.71 -48.97 35.49
CA SER A 6 -47.04 -48.46 36.71
C SER A 6 -46.09 -49.45 37.40
N LYS A 7 -44.80 -49.08 37.49
CA LYS A 7 -44.00 -49.09 38.74
C LYS A 7 -42.69 -48.29 38.60
N LYS A 8 -42.59 -47.24 39.44
CA LYS A 8 -41.35 -46.52 39.82
C LYS A 8 -40.60 -47.32 40.90
N ALA A 9 -39.25 -47.29 40.86
CA ALA A 9 -38.32 -47.26 42.01
C ALA A 9 -36.90 -46.97 41.43
N LYS A 10 -36.25 -45.80 41.59
CA LYS A 10 -35.61 -45.11 42.73
C LYS A 10 -34.22 -45.66 43.14
N VAL A 11 -33.20 -44.78 42.94
CA VAL A 11 -31.88 -44.57 43.60
C VAL A 11 -30.72 -45.57 43.45
N ALA A 12 -29.63 -45.09 42.84
CA ALA A 12 -28.22 -45.13 43.30
C ALA A 12 -27.40 -44.36 42.24
N GLU A 13 -27.23 -43.04 42.35
CA GLU A 13 -26.07 -42.40 43.00
C GLU A 13 -24.73 -43.01 42.56
N LEU A 14 -24.06 -42.36 41.60
CA LEU A 14 -22.60 -42.26 41.49
C LEU A 14 -22.32 -40.90 40.83
N GLY A 15 -22.02 -39.92 41.66
CA GLY A 15 -21.46 -38.65 41.25
C GLY A 15 -20.06 -38.81 40.69
N ALA A 16 -19.73 -37.97 39.71
CA ALA A 16 -18.43 -37.37 39.58
C ALA A 16 -18.71 -35.94 39.11
N GLU A 17 -18.42 -35.03 40.02
CA GLU A 17 -18.75 -33.62 40.01
C GLU A 17 -18.15 -32.95 38.77
N GLY A 18 -18.96 -32.13 38.09
CA GLY A 18 -18.39 -31.10 37.24
C GLY A 18 -17.71 -30.09 38.14
N GLU A 19 -16.38 -30.07 38.12
CA GLU A 19 -15.64 -28.93 38.65
C GLU A 19 -16.05 -27.69 37.84
N PRO A 20 -16.46 -26.58 38.47
CA PRO A 20 -16.39 -25.31 37.77
C PRO A 20 -14.91 -25.09 37.48
N GLU A 21 -14.52 -24.91 36.21
CA GLU A 21 -13.17 -24.43 35.87
C GLU A 21 -12.98 -23.05 36.56
N THR A 22 -12.50 -23.06 37.79
CA THR A 22 -12.17 -21.85 38.51
C THR A 22 -10.90 -21.33 37.86
N VAL A 23 -11.03 -20.28 37.05
CA VAL A 23 -9.88 -19.56 36.50
C VAL A 23 -8.95 -19.23 37.67
N ASP A 24 -7.73 -19.76 37.61
CA ASP A 24 -6.72 -19.58 38.65
C ASP A 24 -6.44 -18.08 38.84
N GLY A 25 -6.64 -17.58 40.07
CA GLY A 25 -6.43 -16.16 40.38
C GLY A 25 -4.99 -15.71 40.14
N GLU A 26 -4.02 -16.62 40.26
CA GLU A 26 -2.61 -16.34 39.95
C GLU A 26 -2.38 -16.14 38.44
N LEU A 27 -3.09 -16.91 37.61
CA LEU A 27 -3.08 -16.75 36.16
C LEU A 27 -3.66 -15.40 35.74
N VAL A 28 -4.78 -14.98 36.34
CA VAL A 28 -5.41 -13.67 36.04
C VAL A 28 -4.44 -12.52 36.38
N LEU A 29 -3.84 -12.53 37.57
CA LEU A 29 -2.87 -11.52 37.98
C LEU A 29 -1.63 -11.48 37.09
N SER A 30 -1.21 -12.64 36.57
CA SER A 30 -0.07 -12.73 35.64
C SER A 30 -0.40 -12.13 34.27
N ILE A 31 -1.63 -12.31 33.79
CA ILE A 31 -2.12 -11.71 32.54
C ILE A 31 -2.23 -10.19 32.67
N GLU A 32 -2.75 -9.69 33.80
CA GLU A 32 -2.83 -8.23 34.05
C GLU A 32 -1.45 -7.57 34.02
N LYS A 33 -0.46 -8.16 34.71
CA LYS A 33 0.94 -7.68 34.66
C LYS A 33 1.54 -7.76 33.27
N LEU A 34 1.23 -8.81 32.50
CA LEU A 34 1.69 -8.92 31.13
C LEU A 34 1.07 -7.82 30.26
N GLN A 35 -0.20 -7.47 30.46
CA GLN A 35 -0.85 -6.39 29.76
C GLN A 35 -0.21 -5.03 30.08
N GLU A 36 0.09 -4.74 31.35
CA GLU A 36 0.83 -3.53 31.74
C GLU A 36 2.18 -3.42 31.00
N ILE A 37 2.93 -4.52 30.92
CA ILE A 37 4.21 -4.55 30.17
C ILE A 37 3.99 -4.33 28.66
N GLN A 38 2.91 -4.85 28.08
CA GLN A 38 2.59 -4.60 26.67
C GLN A 38 2.25 -3.13 26.40
N GLU A 39 1.52 -2.48 27.30
CA GLU A 39 1.21 -1.05 27.21
C GLU A 39 2.50 -0.21 27.30
N GLU A 40 3.45 -0.58 28.16
CA GLU A 40 4.78 0.05 28.21
C GLU A 40 5.58 -0.14 26.91
N LEU A 41 5.56 -1.34 26.33
CA LEU A 41 6.21 -1.63 25.05
C LEU A 41 5.57 -0.84 23.89
N GLU A 42 4.26 -0.73 23.85
CA GLU A 42 3.53 0.05 22.83
C GLU A 42 3.93 1.51 22.88
N LYS A 43 4.00 2.09 24.09
CA LYS A 43 4.47 3.47 24.28
C LYS A 43 5.91 3.67 23.78
N ILE A 44 6.81 2.74 24.09
CA ILE A 44 8.20 2.80 23.59
C ILE A 44 8.24 2.76 22.06
N ASN A 45 7.42 1.90 21.44
CA ASN A 45 7.33 1.78 19.99
C ASN A 45 6.73 3.03 19.33
N GLU A 46 5.74 3.66 19.97
CA GLU A 46 5.16 4.92 19.51
C GLU A 46 6.22 6.04 19.53
N GLU A 47 6.93 6.22 20.64
CA GLU A 47 8.02 7.21 20.75
C GLU A 47 9.14 6.97 19.72
N ALA A 48 9.49 5.71 19.44
CA ALA A 48 10.46 5.36 18.41
C ALA A 48 9.94 5.74 17.01
N SER A 49 8.66 5.45 16.74
CA SER A 49 7.99 5.74 15.47
C SER A 49 7.83 7.24 15.22
N GLU A 50 7.66 8.05 16.26
CA GLU A 50 7.66 9.52 16.18
C GLU A 50 9.06 10.06 15.84
N LYS A 51 10.11 9.56 16.50
CA LYS A 51 11.49 9.99 16.23
C LYS A 51 11.93 9.68 14.80
N VAL A 52 11.59 8.50 14.28
CA VAL A 52 11.84 8.15 12.88
C VAL A 52 11.13 9.12 11.94
N PHE A 53 9.88 9.42 12.23
CA PHE A 53 9.07 10.34 11.44
C PHE A 53 9.62 11.77 11.40
N GLU A 54 10.08 12.30 12.53
CA GLU A 54 10.73 13.61 12.60
C GLU A 54 12.01 13.66 11.73
N VAL A 55 12.80 12.59 11.77
CA VAL A 55 14.01 12.47 10.95
C VAL A 55 13.66 12.45 9.46
N GLU A 56 12.67 11.66 9.07
CA GLU A 56 12.22 11.58 7.68
C GLU A 56 11.71 12.92 7.13
N GLN A 57 10.85 13.61 7.89
CA GLN A 57 10.37 14.94 7.51
C GLN A 57 11.52 15.93 7.32
N LYS A 58 12.45 15.99 8.29
CA LYS A 58 13.61 16.88 8.22
C LYS A 58 14.45 16.61 6.97
N TYR A 59 14.74 15.35 6.68
CA TYR A 59 15.56 15.01 5.51
C TYR A 59 14.80 15.11 4.19
N ASN A 60 13.47 15.04 4.18
CA ASN A 60 12.66 15.36 2.99
C ASN A 60 12.82 16.82 2.59
N GLU A 61 12.73 17.75 3.54
CA GLU A 61 12.95 19.17 3.28
C GLU A 61 14.37 19.47 2.79
N VAL A 62 15.39 18.83 3.40
CA VAL A 62 16.79 18.98 3.00
C VAL A 62 17.05 18.39 1.61
N ARG A 63 16.42 17.27 1.24
CA ARG A 63 16.56 16.62 -0.07
C ARG A 63 15.89 17.43 -1.19
N ARG A 64 14.78 18.12 -0.90
CA ARG A 64 14.00 18.84 -1.92
C ARG A 64 14.81 19.81 -2.80
N PRO A 65 15.61 20.76 -2.26
CA PRO A 65 16.40 21.66 -3.11
C PRO A 65 17.48 20.91 -3.92
N VAL A 66 17.98 19.78 -3.42
CA VAL A 66 18.94 18.94 -4.16
C VAL A 66 18.24 18.24 -5.34
N TYR A 67 17.03 17.73 -5.13
CA TYR A 67 16.23 17.15 -6.22
C TYR A 67 15.85 18.16 -7.29
N VAL A 68 15.51 19.41 -6.91
CA VAL A 68 15.25 20.49 -7.89
C VAL A 68 16.50 20.75 -8.73
N LYS A 69 17.66 20.96 -8.09
CA LYS A 69 18.95 21.16 -8.79
C LYS A 69 19.28 19.99 -9.73
N ARG A 70 19.08 18.75 -9.27
CA ARG A 70 19.26 17.54 -10.09
C ARG A 70 18.33 17.54 -11.29
N GLY A 71 17.05 17.86 -11.08
CA GLY A 71 16.04 17.93 -12.13
C GLY A 71 16.38 18.94 -13.20
N ASP A 72 16.88 20.12 -12.83
CA ASP A 72 17.28 21.16 -13.79
C ASP A 72 18.48 20.74 -14.66
N ILE A 73 19.41 19.94 -14.11
CA ILE A 73 20.49 19.35 -14.91
C ILE A 73 19.94 18.28 -15.86
N ILE A 74 19.09 17.38 -15.36
CA ILE A 74 18.51 16.28 -16.14
C ILE A 74 17.73 16.78 -17.35
N LYS A 75 17.03 17.92 -17.26
CA LYS A 75 16.30 18.53 -18.39
C LYS A 75 17.17 18.79 -19.63
N ASN A 76 18.49 18.92 -19.45
CA ASN A 76 19.43 19.16 -20.55
C ASN A 76 20.00 17.87 -21.16
N ILE A 77 19.60 16.70 -20.65
CA ILE A 77 20.03 15.39 -21.14
C ILE A 77 18.86 14.77 -21.93
N PRO A 78 18.95 14.69 -23.27
CA PRO A 78 17.90 14.10 -24.10
C PRO A 78 17.60 12.66 -23.70
N ASP A 79 16.32 12.28 -23.74
CA ASP A 79 15.83 10.92 -23.48
C ASP A 79 16.30 10.30 -22.16
N PHE A 80 16.69 11.12 -21.17
CA PHE A 80 17.24 10.62 -19.91
C PHE A 80 16.30 9.65 -19.20
N TRP A 81 15.03 10.02 -19.02
CA TRP A 81 14.07 9.18 -18.30
C TRP A 81 13.67 7.93 -19.09
N LEU A 82 13.51 8.05 -20.41
CA LEU A 82 13.32 6.89 -21.27
C LEU A 82 14.48 5.89 -21.12
N THR A 83 15.71 6.37 -21.26
CA THR A 83 16.92 5.56 -21.11
C THR A 83 17.02 4.93 -19.72
N ALA A 84 16.74 5.72 -18.68
CA ALA A 84 16.79 5.26 -17.29
C ALA A 84 15.78 4.13 -17.03
N PHE A 85 14.54 4.25 -17.52
CA PHE A 85 13.52 3.22 -17.37
C PHE A 85 13.87 1.95 -18.17
N LEU A 86 14.29 2.08 -19.43
CA LEU A 86 14.70 0.94 -20.25
C LEU A 86 15.91 0.19 -19.69
N SER A 87 16.81 0.91 -19.02
CA SER A 87 17.99 0.31 -18.36
C SER A 87 17.66 -0.38 -17.04
N HIS A 88 16.48 -0.15 -16.47
CA HIS A 88 16.08 -0.74 -15.19
C HIS A 88 15.41 -2.10 -15.41
N PRO A 89 15.92 -3.21 -14.82
CA PRO A 89 15.47 -4.57 -15.11
C PRO A 89 13.95 -4.76 -15.03
N ALA A 90 13.32 -4.29 -13.95
CA ALA A 90 11.87 -4.47 -13.76
C ALA A 90 10.99 -3.43 -14.49
N LEU A 91 11.55 -2.26 -14.87
CA LEU A 91 10.74 -1.18 -15.43
C LEU A 91 10.81 -1.15 -16.96
N GLY A 92 11.94 -1.57 -17.54
CA GLY A 92 12.11 -1.66 -18.99
C GLY A 92 11.09 -2.57 -19.63
N ASP A 93 10.84 -3.74 -19.03
CA ASP A 93 9.88 -4.74 -19.50
C ASP A 93 8.42 -4.25 -19.44
N LEU A 94 8.13 -3.18 -18.69
CA LEU A 94 6.79 -2.60 -18.62
C LEU A 94 6.49 -1.64 -19.77
N LEU A 95 7.50 -1.17 -20.50
CA LEU A 95 7.34 -0.18 -21.57
C LEU A 95 7.18 -0.83 -22.94
N SER A 96 5.98 -0.71 -23.52
CA SER A 96 5.77 -1.08 -24.92
C SER A 96 6.45 -0.09 -25.88
N GLU A 97 6.60 -0.45 -27.15
CA GLU A 97 7.17 0.44 -28.18
C GLU A 97 6.44 1.80 -28.23
N LYS A 98 5.11 1.81 -28.10
CA LYS A 98 4.32 3.05 -28.06
C LYS A 98 4.56 3.86 -26.79
N ASP A 99 4.72 3.19 -25.64
CA ASP A 99 5.06 3.87 -24.39
C ASP A 99 6.44 4.54 -24.52
N GLN A 100 7.40 3.90 -25.18
CA GLN A 100 8.71 4.51 -25.43
C GLN A 100 8.61 5.79 -26.26
N GLU A 101 7.73 5.86 -27.26
CA GLU A 101 7.50 7.09 -28.02
C GLU A 101 6.91 8.21 -27.15
N VAL A 102 5.96 7.88 -26.27
CA VAL A 102 5.40 8.83 -25.29
C VAL A 102 6.48 9.33 -24.33
N PHE A 103 7.34 8.43 -23.85
CA PHE A 103 8.41 8.75 -22.90
C PHE A 103 9.47 9.71 -23.46
N LYS A 104 9.58 9.86 -24.79
CA LYS A 104 10.42 10.92 -25.41
C LYS A 104 9.96 12.33 -25.05
N PHE A 105 8.68 12.50 -24.70
CA PHE A 105 8.11 13.78 -24.28
C PHE A 105 8.19 13.98 -22.75
N MET A 106 8.76 13.02 -22.02
CA MET A 106 8.86 13.07 -20.56
C MET A 106 10.00 14.00 -20.11
N GLN A 107 9.66 15.03 -19.33
CA GLN A 107 10.63 16.00 -18.81
C GLN A 107 11.17 15.61 -17.44
N SER A 108 10.29 15.16 -16.54
CA SER A 108 10.67 14.81 -15.18
C SER A 108 9.75 13.76 -14.58
N ILE A 109 10.28 13.04 -13.59
CA ILE A 109 9.51 12.29 -12.62
C ILE A 109 9.77 12.88 -11.24
N GLU A 110 8.70 13.08 -10.49
CA GLU A 110 8.70 13.60 -9.13
C GLU A 110 8.06 12.55 -8.24
N VAL A 111 8.74 12.20 -7.14
CA VAL A 111 8.20 11.36 -6.08
C VAL A 111 8.15 12.24 -4.85
N GLU A 112 6.94 12.51 -4.38
CA GLU A 112 6.70 13.38 -3.23
C GLU A 112 5.90 12.62 -2.18
N ASP A 113 6.52 12.46 -1.01
CA ASP A 113 5.81 12.01 0.19
C ASP A 113 4.78 13.05 0.61
N PHE A 114 3.69 12.60 1.20
CA PHE A 114 2.75 13.50 1.85
C PHE A 114 3.40 14.19 3.05
N LYS A 115 2.77 15.27 3.53
CA LYS A 115 3.26 16.00 4.72
C LYS A 115 3.48 15.05 5.90
N ASP A 116 2.54 14.13 6.06
CA ASP A 116 2.74 12.94 6.85
C ASP A 116 3.21 11.81 5.94
N VAL A 117 4.51 11.51 5.98
CA VAL A 117 5.18 10.45 5.22
C VAL A 117 4.53 9.08 5.44
N LYS A 118 3.92 8.84 6.62
CA LYS A 118 3.22 7.58 6.91
C LYS A 118 1.90 7.47 6.15
N MET A 119 1.30 8.61 5.78
CA MET A 119 0.00 8.67 5.11
C MET A 119 0.07 8.45 3.61
N GLY A 120 1.28 8.40 3.02
CA GLY A 120 1.44 8.05 1.62
C GLY A 120 2.36 8.93 0.80
N TYR A 121 2.34 8.70 -0.49
CA TYR A 121 3.18 9.40 -1.47
C TYR A 121 2.48 9.50 -2.83
N SER A 122 3.01 10.38 -3.67
CA SER A 122 2.60 10.54 -5.05
C SER A 122 3.78 10.45 -6.00
N ILE A 123 3.52 9.89 -7.18
CA ILE A 123 4.46 9.82 -8.30
C ILE A 123 3.86 10.62 -9.44
N THR A 124 4.55 11.68 -9.87
CA THR A 124 4.11 12.56 -10.96
C THR A 124 5.08 12.48 -12.12
N PHE A 125 4.57 12.10 -13.28
CA PHE A 125 5.25 12.14 -14.56
C PHE A 125 4.88 13.44 -15.26
N ASN A 126 5.87 14.29 -15.54
CA ASN A 126 5.67 15.56 -16.24
C ASN A 126 6.09 15.41 -17.71
N PHE A 127 5.21 15.84 -18.61
CA PHE A 127 5.39 15.76 -20.06
C PHE A 127 5.33 17.14 -20.71
N THR A 128 6.08 17.33 -21.79
CA THR A 128 5.80 18.41 -22.73
C THR A 128 4.49 18.15 -23.48
N GLU A 129 4.01 19.16 -24.18
CA GLU A 129 2.99 18.96 -25.21
C GLU A 129 3.42 17.83 -26.17
N ASN A 130 2.51 16.91 -26.41
CA ASN A 130 2.76 15.68 -27.17
C ASN A 130 1.50 15.30 -27.97
N PRO A 131 1.63 14.44 -29.01
CA PRO A 131 0.51 14.09 -29.87
C PRO A 131 -0.48 13.09 -29.25
N TYR A 132 -0.18 12.50 -28.09
CA TYR A 132 -0.93 11.36 -27.54
C TYR A 132 -2.05 11.77 -26.59
N PHE A 133 -1.79 12.71 -25.69
CA PHE A 133 -2.76 13.18 -24.69
C PHE A 133 -2.62 14.68 -24.41
N GLU A 134 -3.64 15.27 -23.79
CA GLU A 134 -3.67 16.70 -23.45
C GLU A 134 -2.99 17.02 -22.11
N ASP A 135 -2.90 16.04 -21.20
CA ASP A 135 -2.32 16.24 -19.88
C ASP A 135 -0.82 16.53 -19.95
N THR A 136 -0.36 17.54 -19.22
CA THR A 136 1.09 17.77 -19.02
C THR A 136 1.62 17.04 -17.79
N LYS A 137 0.74 16.49 -16.96
CA LYS A 137 1.08 15.77 -15.73
C LYS A 137 0.21 14.55 -15.52
N LEU A 138 0.83 13.38 -15.36
CA LEU A 138 0.16 12.15 -14.96
C LEU A 138 0.62 11.80 -13.55
N THR A 139 -0.30 11.85 -12.58
CA THR A 139 0.01 11.60 -11.17
C THR A 139 -0.67 10.33 -10.70
N LYS A 140 0.05 9.50 -9.97
CA LYS A 140 -0.47 8.35 -9.23
C LYS A 140 -0.22 8.59 -7.75
N SER A 141 -1.27 8.54 -6.92
CA SER A 141 -1.15 8.73 -5.48
C SER A 141 -1.52 7.46 -4.73
N TYR A 142 -0.78 7.17 -3.68
CA TYR A 142 -0.97 6.06 -2.76
C TYR A 142 -1.15 6.67 -1.38
N ALA A 143 -2.35 6.56 -0.82
CA ALA A 143 -2.66 7.06 0.52
C ALA A 143 -2.92 5.87 1.45
N PHE A 144 -2.17 5.79 2.55
CA PHE A 144 -2.28 4.74 3.55
C PHE A 144 -3.19 5.23 4.68
N ALA A 145 -4.20 4.43 5.03
CA ALA A 145 -5.06 4.67 6.18
C ALA A 145 -4.63 3.76 7.35
N ASP A 146 -4.86 4.21 8.58
CA ASP A 146 -4.47 3.51 9.81
C ASP A 146 -5.08 2.10 9.93
N GLU A 147 -6.24 1.88 9.30
CA GLU A 147 -6.92 0.57 9.23
C GLU A 147 -6.26 -0.41 8.22
N GLY A 148 -5.05 -0.11 7.74
CA GLY A 148 -4.32 -0.92 6.75
C GLY A 148 -4.86 -0.81 5.33
N THR A 149 -5.87 0.04 5.10
CA THR A 149 -6.46 0.24 3.76
C THR A 149 -5.60 1.21 2.94
N THR A 150 -5.21 0.82 1.73
CA THR A 150 -4.49 1.69 0.79
C THR A 150 -5.44 2.25 -0.27
N ASN A 151 -5.66 3.56 -0.24
CA ASN A 151 -6.41 4.29 -1.24
C ASN A 151 -5.50 4.70 -2.41
N ILE A 152 -5.81 4.24 -3.61
CA ILE A 152 -4.97 4.49 -4.79
C ILE A 152 -5.75 5.28 -5.83
N SER A 153 -5.27 6.48 -6.14
CA SER A 153 -5.85 7.36 -7.14
C SER A 153 -4.86 7.64 -8.27
N GLY A 154 -5.37 8.02 -9.44
CA GLY A 154 -4.51 8.36 -10.57
C GLY A 154 -5.20 9.31 -11.54
N THR A 155 -4.42 10.13 -12.24
CA THR A 155 -4.92 11.00 -13.30
C THR A 155 -5.64 10.18 -14.36
N LYS A 156 -6.88 10.55 -14.67
CA LYS A 156 -7.59 10.02 -15.84
C LYS A 156 -7.05 10.70 -17.09
N ILE A 157 -6.34 9.94 -17.91
CA ILE A 157 -5.66 10.45 -19.12
C ILE A 157 -6.69 10.95 -20.14
N ARG A 158 -6.53 12.18 -20.62
CA ARG A 158 -7.29 12.74 -21.74
C ARG A 158 -6.58 12.49 -23.06
N TRP A 159 -6.82 11.31 -23.63
CA TRP A 159 -6.26 10.91 -24.93
C TRP A 159 -6.75 11.81 -26.06
N LYS A 160 -5.83 12.17 -26.96
CA LYS A 160 -6.16 12.83 -28.23
C LYS A 160 -6.79 11.81 -29.18
N GLN A 161 -7.50 12.31 -30.20
CA GLN A 161 -8.28 11.47 -31.11
C GLN A 161 -7.43 10.38 -31.77
N GLY A 162 -7.84 9.11 -31.62
CA GLY A 162 -7.16 7.95 -32.20
C GLY A 162 -5.88 7.49 -31.48
N MET A 163 -5.49 8.16 -30.40
CA MET A 163 -4.24 7.92 -29.67
C MET A 163 -4.42 7.16 -28.36
N ASP A 164 -5.63 6.69 -28.07
CA ASP A 164 -5.87 5.85 -26.90
C ASP A 164 -5.09 4.54 -27.03
N LEU A 165 -4.00 4.46 -26.25
CA LEU A 165 -3.12 3.30 -26.21
C LEU A 165 -3.79 2.06 -25.63
N LEU A 166 -4.89 2.23 -24.88
CA LEU A 166 -5.65 1.14 -24.27
C LEU A 166 -6.77 0.61 -25.19
N ALA A 167 -7.22 1.41 -26.17
CA ALA A 167 -8.31 1.03 -27.07
C ALA A 167 -7.86 0.21 -28.29
N ASN A 168 -6.60 0.34 -28.72
CA ASN A 168 -6.10 -0.25 -29.98
C ASN A 168 -5.48 -1.67 -29.82
N GLY A 169 -6.18 -2.55 -29.10
CA GLY A 169 -6.19 -4.01 -29.28
C GLY A 169 -4.85 -4.74 -29.45
N ASN A 170 -4.21 -5.09 -28.32
CA ASN A 170 -3.49 -6.36 -28.11
C ASN A 170 -3.35 -6.66 -26.61
N VAL A 171 -4.38 -6.33 -25.84
CA VAL A 171 -4.50 -6.81 -24.46
C VAL A 171 -4.97 -8.26 -24.56
N GLN A 172 -4.06 -9.22 -24.37
CA GLN A 172 -4.48 -10.50 -23.83
C GLN A 172 -5.28 -10.18 -22.58
N GLU A 173 -6.58 -10.44 -22.58
CA GLU A 173 -7.47 -10.25 -21.43
C GLU A 173 -7.00 -11.14 -20.27
N THR A 174 -5.99 -10.68 -19.56
CA THR A 174 -5.87 -10.99 -18.14
C THR A 174 -6.51 -9.82 -17.43
N LYS A 175 -7.70 -10.07 -16.89
CA LYS A 175 -8.41 -9.13 -16.05
C LYS A 175 -7.46 -8.60 -15.00
N GLY A 176 -7.13 -7.34 -15.19
CA GLY A 176 -6.40 -6.56 -14.27
C GLY A 176 -7.03 -5.15 -14.21
N SER A 177 -7.56 -4.66 -13.10
CA SER A 177 -6.80 -4.67 -11.84
C SER A 177 -5.34 -4.36 -12.17
N LYS A 178 -4.87 -3.15 -11.86
CA LYS A 178 -3.45 -2.75 -11.86
C LYS A 178 -2.48 -3.90 -12.20
N ARG A 179 -1.71 -3.77 -13.31
CA ARG A 179 -0.69 -4.76 -13.74
C ARG A 179 -0.08 -5.43 -12.49
N PRO A 180 -0.20 -6.76 -12.34
CA PRO A 180 0.05 -7.41 -11.07
C PRO A 180 1.50 -7.17 -10.63
N PHE A 181 1.66 -6.83 -9.35
CA PHE A 181 2.95 -6.83 -8.68
C PHE A 181 3.43 -8.29 -8.63
N VAL A 182 4.54 -8.58 -9.31
CA VAL A 182 5.20 -9.88 -9.20
C VAL A 182 5.99 -9.83 -7.90
N GLU A 183 5.50 -10.51 -6.87
CA GLU A 183 6.25 -10.78 -5.66
C GLU A 183 7.37 -11.76 -6.02
N GLU A 184 8.61 -11.29 -6.08
CA GLU A 184 9.78 -12.18 -6.18
C GLU A 184 9.91 -12.99 -4.88
N ARG A 185 10.19 -14.28 -5.06
CA ARG A 185 10.30 -15.31 -4.03
C ARG A 185 11.66 -15.31 -3.34
#